data_AF-A0A8W8KTV2-F1
#
_entry.id   AF-A0A8W8KTV2-F1
#
_cell.length_a   1.000
_cell.length_b   1.000
_cell.length_c   1.000
_cell.angle_alpha   90.00
_cell.angle_beta   90.00
_cell.angle_gamma   90.00
#
_symmetry.space_group_name_H-M   'P 1'
#
loop_
_entity.id
_entity.type
_entity.pdbx_description
1 polymer ?
#
loop_
_entity_poly.entity_id
_entity_poly.type
_entity_poly.pdbx_seq_one_letter_code
_entity_poly.pdbx_strand_id
1 'polypeptide(L)' 'MEEFTEFLKLCKKHLKKQPAIIKLIKKRHQESREEYLVSAAFRNSIHIARVKIESNPNEVFLYIRDFLQELKLNKDEEYE' A
#
# COMPACT_ATOMS: atom_id res chain seq x y z
N MET A 1 10.51 -9.14 0.98
CA MET A 1 9.41 -8.56 0.15
C MET A 1 8.11 -9.40 0.17
N GLU A 2 7.97 -10.39 1.06
CA GLU A 2 6.76 -11.22 1.15
C GLU A 2 5.55 -10.44 1.69
N GLU A 3 5.77 -9.52 2.63
CA GLU A 3 4.71 -8.73 3.29
C GLU A 3 3.90 -7.87 2.32
N PHE A 4 4.56 -7.22 1.36
CA PHE A 4 3.88 -6.43 0.32
C PHE A 4 3.07 -7.32 -0.63
N THR A 5 3.58 -8.52 -0.93
CA THR A 5 2.85 -9.48 -1.78
C THR A 5 1.60 -10.01 -1.09
N GLU A 6 1.68 -10.31 0.20
CA GLU A 6 0.52 -10.67 1.01
C GLU A 6 -0.50 -9.52 1.10
N PHE A 7 -0.02 -8.31 1.33
CA PHE A 7 -0.87 -7.12 1.34
C PHE A 7 -1.61 -6.94 0.01
N LEU A 8 -0.93 -7.08 -1.13
CA LEU A 8 -1.58 -7.01 -2.44
C LEU A 8 -2.62 -8.12 -2.64
N LYS A 9 -2.40 -9.33 -2.11
CA LYS A 9 -3.41 -10.40 -2.15
C LYS A 9 -4.63 -10.03 -1.32
N LEU A 10 -4.44 -9.49 -0.11
CA LEU A 10 -5.53 -8.98 0.73
C LEU A 10 -6.31 -7.89 0.01
N CYS A 11 -5.61 -6.89 -0.53
CA CYS A 11 -6.21 -5.80 -1.30
C CYS A 11 -7.03 -6.35 -2.48
N LYS A 12 -6.51 -7.32 -3.24
CA LYS A 12 -7.25 -7.94 -4.35
C LYS A 12 -8.52 -8.66 -3.88
N LYS A 13 -8.50 -9.29 -2.70
CA LYS A 13 -9.67 -9.98 -2.13
C LYS A 13 -10.81 -9.01 -1.82
N HIS A 14 -10.49 -7.82 -1.31
CA HIS A 14 -11.47 -6.80 -0.91
C HIS A 14 -11.82 -5.80 -2.03
N LEU A 15 -10.89 -5.55 -2.98
CA LEU A 15 -11.04 -4.61 -4.09
C LEU A 15 -11.37 -5.29 -5.43
N LYS A 16 -12.09 -6.42 -5.42
CA LYS A 16 -12.39 -7.21 -6.64
C LYS A 16 -12.99 -6.38 -7.78
N LYS A 17 -13.81 -5.38 -7.45
CA LYS A 17 -14.49 -4.51 -8.42
C LYS A 17 -13.58 -3.39 -8.98
N GLN A 18 -12.38 -3.19 -8.42
CA GLN A 18 -11.51 -2.07 -8.77
C GLN A 18 -10.03 -2.49 -8.92
N PRO A 19 -9.69 -3.25 -9.99
CA PRO A 19 -8.31 -3.67 -10.24
C PRO A 19 -7.37 -2.49 -10.54
N ALA A 20 -7.90 -1.32 -10.93
CA ALA A 20 -7.14 -0.10 -11.16
C ALA A 20 -6.41 0.36 -9.89
N ILE A 21 -7.01 0.20 -8.71
CA ILE A 21 -6.37 0.57 -7.44
C ILE A 21 -5.17 -0.32 -7.16
N ILE A 22 -5.25 -1.62 -7.45
CA ILE A 22 -4.13 -2.55 -7.28
C ILE A 22 -2.95 -2.14 -8.18
N LYS A 23 -3.23 -1.70 -9.42
CA LYS A 23 -2.20 -1.16 -10.32
C LYS A 23 -1.60 0.13 -9.76
N LEU A 24 -2.41 1.01 -9.19
CA LEU A 24 -1.96 2.25 -8.57
C LEU A 24 -1.05 2.00 -7.37
N ILE A 25 -1.38 1.06 -6.48
CA ILE A 25 -0.54 0.68 -5.33
C ILE A 25 0.83 0.21 -5.80
N LYS A 26 0.87 -0.67 -6.82
CA LYS A 26 2.13 -1.13 -7.41
C LYS A 26 2.95 0.01 -8.01
N LYS A 27 2.30 0.89 -8.77
CA LYS A 27 2.95 2.06 -9.37
C LYS A 27 3.57 2.95 -8.28
N ARG A 28 2.80 3.29 -7.23
CA ARG A 28 3.31 4.13 -6.13
C ARG A 28 4.41 3.47 -5.33
N HIS A 29 4.37 2.16 -5.15
CA HIS A 29 5.47 1.43 -4.52
C HIS A 29 6.76 1.51 -5.36
N GLN A 30 6.67 1.43 -6.68
CA GLN A 30 7.84 1.56 -7.57
C GLN A 30 8.40 2.98 -7.61
N GLU A 31 7.55 3.98 -7.42
CA GLU A 31 7.93 5.39 -7.34
C GLU A 31 8.45 5.78 -5.93
N SER A 32 8.37 4.91 -4.93
CA SER A 32 8.86 5.21 -3.57
C SER A 32 10.36 4.96 -3.46
N ARG A 33 11.04 5.79 -2.64
CA ARG A 33 12.47 5.68 -2.34
C ARG A 33 12.82 4.29 -1.82
N GLU A 34 13.89 3.69 -2.32
CA GLU A 34 14.33 2.35 -1.87
C GLU A 34 14.62 2.31 -0.37
N GLU A 35 15.19 3.39 0.19
CA GLU A 35 15.45 3.56 1.62
C GLU A 35 14.18 3.43 2.46
N TYR A 36 13.07 3.99 1.98
CA TYR A 36 11.78 3.84 2.63
C TYR A 36 11.25 2.41 2.51
N LEU A 37 11.36 1.78 1.35
CA LEU A 37 10.87 0.40 1.13
C LEU A 37 11.56 -0.65 1.99
N VAL A 38 12.82 -0.42 2.38
CA VAL A 38 13.55 -1.31 3.31
C VAL A 38 13.34 -0.94 4.78
N SER A 39 12.78 0.24 5.06
CA SER A 39 12.60 0.78 6.40
C SER A 39 11.55 0.03 7.24
N ALA A 40 11.68 0.14 8.56
CA ALA A 40 10.64 -0.30 9.49
C ALA A 40 9.34 0.50 9.33
N ALA A 41 9.41 1.76 8.88
CA ALA A 41 8.24 2.61 8.66
C ALA A 41 7.31 2.02 7.59
N PHE A 42 7.88 1.55 6.47
CA PHE A 42 7.11 0.89 5.42
C PHE A 42 6.48 -0.43 5.89
N ARG A 43 7.21 -1.27 6.62
CA ARG A 43 6.69 -2.52 7.18
C ARG A 43 5.55 -2.25 8.16
N ASN A 44 5.71 -1.26 9.04
CA ASN A 44 4.65 -0.83 9.96
C ASN A 44 3.43 -0.30 9.21
N SER A 45 3.62 0.49 8.14
CA SER A 45 2.53 1.00 7.31
C SER A 45 1.72 -0.14 6.66
N ILE A 46 2.41 -1.16 6.12
CA ILE A 46 1.75 -2.37 5.60
C ILE A 46 1.00 -3.09 6.72
N HIS A 47 1.62 -3.31 7.88
CA HIS A 47 1.01 -4.03 8.99
C HIS A 47 -0.26 -3.33 9.49
N ILE A 48 -0.21 -2.01 9.70
CA ILE A 48 -1.35 -1.19 10.11
C ILE A 48 -2.46 -1.26 9.07
N ALA A 49 -2.13 -1.15 7.77
CA ALA A 49 -3.12 -1.23 6.71
C ALA A 49 -3.78 -2.62 6.67
N ARG A 50 -3.02 -3.72 6.83
CA ARG A 50 -3.55 -5.09 6.90
C ARG A 50 -4.55 -5.23 8.06
N VAL A 51 -4.13 -4.90 9.27
CA VAL A 51 -4.96 -5.01 10.47
C VAL A 51 -6.25 -4.22 10.33
N LYS A 52 -6.18 -2.97 9.83
CA LYS A 52 -7.38 -2.14 9.60
C LYS A 52 -8.34 -2.76 8.58
N ILE A 53 -7.82 -3.27 7.45
CA ILE A 53 -8.64 -3.92 6.42
C ILE A 53 -9.30 -5.20 6.96
N GLU A 54 -8.58 -5.99 7.76
CA GLU A 54 -9.09 -7.22 8.36
C GLU A 54 -10.14 -6.92 9.44
N SER A 55 -9.94 -5.89 10.27
CA SER A 55 -10.90 -5.48 11.30
C SER A 55 -12.14 -4.80 10.74
N ASN A 56 -12.01 -3.95 9.71
CA ASN A 56 -13.14 -3.24 9.12
C ASN A 56 -13.05 -3.18 7.57
N PRO A 57 -13.40 -4.27 6.87
CA PRO A 57 -13.26 -4.35 5.42
C PRO A 57 -14.15 -3.37 4.64
N ASN A 58 -15.18 -2.80 5.26
CA ASN A 58 -16.06 -1.81 4.62
C ASN A 58 -15.35 -0.51 4.29
N GLU A 59 -14.30 -0.17 5.04
CA GLU A 59 -13.49 1.03 4.86
C GLU A 59 -12.16 0.76 4.14
N VAL A 60 -12.05 -0.38 3.44
CA VAL A 60 -10.82 -0.74 2.70
C VAL A 60 -10.31 0.40 1.80
N PHE A 61 -11.19 1.16 1.15
CA PHE A 61 -10.79 2.29 0.31
C PHE A 61 -10.10 3.41 1.10
N LEU A 62 -10.55 3.68 2.32
CA LEU A 62 -9.96 4.68 3.20
C LEU A 62 -8.53 4.27 3.59
N TYR A 63 -8.37 3.02 4.04
CA TYR A 63 -7.07 2.50 4.48
C TYR A 63 -6.06 2.42 3.32
N ILE A 64 -6.53 2.07 2.13
CA ILE A 64 -5.71 2.05 0.93
C ILE A 64 -5.33 3.46 0.49
N ARG A 65 -6.25 4.43 0.58
CA ARG A 65 -5.94 5.83 0.30
C ARG A 65 -4.87 6.36 1.24
N ASP A 66 -4.98 6.09 2.54
CA ASP A 66 -3.98 6.51 3.53
C ASP A 66 -2.61 5.84 3.24
N PHE A 67 -2.61 4.55 2.91
CA PHE A 67 -1.38 3.86 2.50
C PHE A 67 -0.75 4.45 1.22
N LEU A 68 -1.57 4.78 0.21
CA LEU A 68 -1.11 5.45 -1.01
C LEU A 68 -0.56 6.85 -0.74
N GLN A 69 -1.07 7.54 0.28
CA GLN A 69 -0.57 8.84 0.70
C GLN A 69 0.81 8.69 1.36
N GLU A 70 1.02 7.69 2.21
CA GLU A 70 2.34 7.37 2.77
C GLU A 70 3.37 7.06 1.68
N LEU A 71 3.00 6.26 0.68
CA LEU A 71 3.86 5.99 -0.48
C LEU A 71 4.19 7.27 -1.28
N LYS A 72 3.21 8.18 -1.40
CA LYS A 72 3.39 9.46 -2.09
C LYS A 72 4.34 10.40 -1.32
N LEU A 73 4.27 10.42 0.01
CA LEU A 73 5.15 11.25 0.84
C LEU A 73 6.60 10.76 0.79
N ASN A 74 6.80 9.46 0.59
CA ASN A 74 8.11 8.83 0.47
C ASN A 74 8.47 8.54 -1.00
N LYS A 75 7.95 9.34 -1.93
CA LYS A 75 8.25 9.24 -3.36
C LYS A 75 9.71 9.65 -3.61
N ASP A 76 10.35 8.96 -4.54
CA ASP A 76 11.68 9.32 -5.02
C ASP A 76 11.60 10.61 -5.86
N GLU A 77 12.55 11.52 -5.62
CA GLU A 77 12.60 12.84 -6.28
C GLU A 77 12.86 12.72 -7.79
N GLU A 78 13.42 11.59 -8.24
CA GLU A 78 13.69 11.33 -9.67
C GLU A 78 12.41 11.22 -10.53
N TYR A 79 11.24 11.15 -9.92
CA TYR A 79 9.95 11.04 -10.59
C TYR A 79 9.12 12.34 -10.59
N GLU A 80 9.68 13.51 -10.27
CA GLU A 80 9.01 14.83 -10.39
C GLU A 80 8.83 15.32 -11.83
#